data_AF-A0A660QF64-F1
#
_entry.id   AF-A0A660QF64-F1
#
_cell.length_a   1.000
_cell.length_b   1.000
_cell.length_c   1.000
_cell.angle_alpha   90.00
_cell.angle_beta   90.00
_cell.angle_gamma   90.00
#
_symmetry.space_group_name_H-M   'P 1'
#
loop_
_entity.id
_entity.type
_entity.pdbx_description
1 polymer ?
#
loop_
_entity_poly.entity_id
_entity_poly.type
_entity_poly.pdbx_seq_one_letter_code
_entity_poly.pdbx_strand_id
1 'polypeptide(L)'
;MVAPISKMEKNQKIYCQVRQFTVEGVSDVRQEDHLLASLTVTEPLRWWLAVWKRKNKENKMKKLLITVMGLAIAGVASADNMVVNGSFEQTFSDGVNTVDSAIDGSFAYGSNGGGANNIPSWGGDQNWGFAKNPDGLANHFGFTSGMTAASDGNIVYGAGHTAHYFGIWQNVTANGSGTADGTLDYTLSFDAYQSSTIAGGAWLVATIQMLDGVGGYMEASMGAIGTPSGLPADSWQPVELTFSADAGFDGSQIQIFLQGAGGTYVDNVDLVAVPEPATLGLFGLLGGGMLWIRKRFTI
;
A
#
# COMPACT_ATOMS: atom_id res chain seq x y z
N MET A 1 -17.33 -29.56 -52.44
CA MET A 1 -18.45 -28.88 -51.76
C MET A 1 -18.77 -29.64 -50.49
N VAL A 2 -18.40 -29.10 -49.34
CA VAL A 2 -18.62 -29.70 -48.02
C VAL A 2 -19.71 -28.88 -47.33
N ALA A 3 -20.84 -29.50 -46.99
CA ALA A 3 -21.94 -28.86 -46.27
C ALA A 3 -21.68 -28.91 -44.74
N PRO A 4 -22.13 -27.90 -43.97
CA PRO A 4 -21.75 -27.74 -42.57
C PRO A 4 -22.64 -28.52 -41.60
N ILE A 5 -22.01 -28.96 -40.51
CA ILE A 5 -22.64 -29.54 -39.31
C ILE A 5 -23.41 -28.44 -38.58
N SER A 6 -24.73 -28.55 -38.52
CA SER A 6 -25.59 -27.66 -37.74
C SER A 6 -25.54 -28.01 -36.24
N LYS A 7 -25.45 -26.96 -35.44
CA LYS A 7 -25.47 -26.98 -33.97
C LYS A 7 -26.79 -27.56 -33.46
N MET A 8 -26.73 -28.59 -32.61
CA MET A 8 -27.87 -28.96 -31.76
C MET A 8 -27.97 -27.99 -30.58
N GLU A 9 -29.08 -27.27 -30.52
CA GLU A 9 -29.46 -26.39 -29.42
C GLU A 9 -29.69 -27.20 -28.12
N LYS A 10 -28.95 -26.83 -27.08
CA LYS A 10 -29.21 -27.24 -25.70
C LYS A 10 -30.42 -26.47 -25.18
N ASN A 11 -31.61 -27.07 -25.22
CA ASN A 11 -32.74 -26.67 -24.36
C ASN A 11 -33.86 -27.74 -24.34
N GLN A 12 -33.54 -28.97 -23.94
CA GLN A 12 -34.58 -29.88 -23.45
C GLN A 12 -34.71 -29.73 -21.94
N LYS A 13 -35.72 -28.95 -21.50
CA LYS A 13 -36.25 -29.03 -20.14
C LYS A 13 -36.95 -30.38 -20.00
N ILE A 14 -36.32 -31.31 -19.28
CA ILE A 14 -36.97 -32.55 -18.86
C ILE A 14 -38.00 -32.16 -17.79
N TYR A 15 -39.27 -32.06 -18.17
CA TYR A 15 -40.37 -32.00 -17.23
C TYR A 15 -40.57 -33.40 -16.65
N CYS A 16 -40.08 -33.62 -15.43
CA CYS A 16 -40.51 -34.77 -14.63
C CYS A 16 -41.93 -34.51 -14.16
N GLN A 17 -42.93 -35.16 -14.77
CA GLN A 17 -44.28 -35.24 -14.22
C GLN A 17 -44.20 -36.01 -12.89
N VAL A 18 -44.24 -35.29 -11.78
CA VAL A 18 -44.49 -35.88 -10.47
C VAL A 18 -45.98 -36.25 -10.43
N ARG A 19 -46.30 -37.53 -10.62
CA ARG A 19 -47.65 -38.03 -10.29
C ARG A 19 -47.82 -37.96 -8.78
N GLN A 20 -48.73 -37.12 -8.30
CA GLN A 20 -49.23 -37.18 -6.93
C GLN A 20 -49.91 -38.53 -6.72
N PHE A 21 -49.37 -39.36 -5.84
CA PHE A 21 -50.07 -40.50 -5.29
C PHE A 21 -50.89 -40.00 -4.10
N THR A 22 -52.21 -39.92 -4.28
CA THR A 22 -53.14 -39.70 -3.15
C THR A 22 -53.27 -41.04 -2.42
N VAL A 23 -52.67 -41.13 -1.23
CA VAL A 23 -52.91 -42.25 -0.31
C VAL A 23 -54.09 -41.85 0.57
N GLU A 24 -55.30 -42.27 0.19
CA GLU A 24 -56.45 -42.17 1.07
C GLU A 24 -56.41 -43.30 2.10
N GLY A 25 -56.51 -42.95 3.38
CA GLY A 25 -56.77 -43.90 4.46
C GLY A 25 -55.56 -44.29 5.31
N VAL A 26 -54.84 -43.33 5.88
CA VAL A 26 -54.08 -43.55 7.12
C VAL A 26 -54.37 -42.39 8.06
N SER A 27 -55.31 -42.61 8.98
CA SER A 27 -55.44 -41.75 10.15
C SER A 27 -54.39 -42.20 11.16
N ASP A 28 -53.53 -41.25 11.50
CA ASP A 28 -52.76 -41.23 12.75
C ASP A 28 -51.61 -42.26 12.88
N VAL A 29 -50.43 -41.91 12.35
CA VAL A 29 -49.14 -42.39 12.90
C VAL A 29 -48.09 -41.29 12.78
N ARG A 30 -47.66 -40.78 13.94
CA ARG A 30 -46.40 -40.03 14.10
C ARG A 30 -45.23 -40.98 13.80
N GLN A 31 -44.66 -40.90 12.60
CA GLN A 31 -43.38 -41.54 12.29
C GLN A 31 -42.75 -40.84 11.08
N GLU A 32 -41.94 -39.81 11.32
CA GLU A 32 -41.17 -39.14 10.27
C GLU A 32 -39.89 -39.92 9.87
N ASP A 33 -39.57 -41.04 10.54
CA ASP A 33 -38.24 -41.68 10.38
C ASP A 33 -38.18 -43.02 9.61
N HIS A 34 -39.29 -43.54 9.05
CA HIS A 34 -39.26 -44.85 8.38
C HIS A 34 -39.70 -44.91 6.91
N LEU A 35 -40.10 -43.80 6.28
CA LEU A 35 -40.54 -43.78 4.88
C LEU A 35 -39.43 -43.54 3.83
N LEU A 36 -38.18 -43.91 4.14
CA LEU A 36 -37.09 -43.93 3.15
C LEU A 36 -36.63 -45.34 2.75
N ALA A 37 -37.24 -46.38 3.29
CA ALA A 37 -36.85 -47.76 3.03
C ALA A 37 -37.84 -48.49 2.11
N SER A 38 -37.89 -48.11 0.82
CA SER A 38 -38.12 -49.05 -0.31
C SER A 38 -38.41 -48.37 -1.66
N LEU A 39 -38.07 -47.09 -1.86
CA LEU A 39 -38.03 -46.59 -3.23
C LEU A 39 -36.83 -47.25 -3.93
N THR A 40 -37.08 -48.25 -4.76
CA THR A 40 -36.10 -48.79 -5.72
C THR A 40 -35.80 -47.70 -6.73
N VAL A 41 -34.94 -46.77 -6.31
CA VAL A 41 -34.37 -45.74 -7.16
C VAL A 41 -33.65 -46.48 -8.29
N THR A 42 -34.25 -46.43 -9.48
CA THR A 42 -33.68 -47.04 -10.68
C THR A 42 -32.26 -46.50 -10.88
N GLU A 43 -31.35 -47.33 -11.40
CA GLU A 43 -29.94 -46.97 -11.59
C GLU A 43 -29.71 -45.58 -12.24
N PRO A 44 -30.54 -45.10 -13.19
CA PRO A 44 -30.39 -43.76 -13.76
C PRO A 44 -30.51 -42.63 -12.73
N LEU A 45 -31.40 -42.75 -11.75
CA LEU A 45 -31.58 -41.74 -10.70
C LEU A 45 -30.41 -41.74 -9.71
N ARG A 46 -29.83 -42.92 -9.40
CA ARG A 46 -28.62 -43.00 -8.56
C ARG A 46 -27.44 -42.29 -9.21
N TRP A 47 -27.25 -42.50 -10.53
CA TRP A 47 -26.20 -41.82 -11.29
C TRP A 47 -26.42 -40.30 -11.33
N TRP A 48 -27.66 -39.85 -11.59
CA TRP A 48 -27.99 -38.43 -11.63
C TRP A 48 -27.75 -37.74 -10.27
N LEU A 49 -28.16 -38.37 -9.16
CA LEU A 49 -27.92 -37.83 -7.82
C LEU A 49 -26.42 -37.72 -7.49
N ALA A 50 -25.61 -38.70 -7.91
CA ALA A 50 -24.17 -38.67 -7.72
C ALA A 50 -23.50 -37.53 -8.52
N VAL A 51 -23.90 -37.35 -9.78
CA VAL A 51 -23.41 -36.24 -10.63
C VAL A 51 -23.84 -34.88 -10.08
N TRP A 52 -25.09 -34.76 -9.61
CA TRP A 52 -25.60 -33.52 -9.01
C TRP A 52 -24.84 -33.17 -7.73
N LYS A 53 -24.64 -34.15 -6.82
CA LYS A 53 -23.84 -33.96 -5.60
C LYS A 53 -22.39 -33.55 -5.93
N ARG A 54 -21.79 -34.13 -6.97
CA ARG A 54 -20.42 -33.78 -7.43
C ARG A 54 -20.34 -32.34 -7.94
N LYS A 55 -21.26 -31.94 -8.83
CA LYS A 55 -21.32 -30.56 -9.36
C LYS A 55 -21.60 -29.53 -8.27
N ASN A 56 -22.49 -29.84 -7.33
CA ASN A 56 -22.82 -28.93 -6.24
C ASN A 56 -21.63 -28.77 -5.27
N LYS A 57 -20.85 -29.85 -5.05
CA LYS A 57 -19.60 -29.80 -4.29
C LYS A 57 -18.53 -28.98 -5.00
N GLU A 58 -18.33 -29.15 -6.30
CA GLU A 58 -17.40 -28.34 -7.10
C GLU A 58 -17.75 -26.84 -7.07
N ASN A 59 -19.03 -26.48 -7.24
CA ASN A 59 -19.46 -25.09 -7.19
C ASN A 59 -19.24 -24.45 -5.81
N LYS A 60 -19.45 -25.20 -4.73
CA LYS A 60 -19.15 -24.73 -3.36
C LYS A 60 -17.64 -24.55 -3.15
N MET A 61 -16.81 -25.44 -3.68
CA MET A 61 -15.34 -25.31 -3.60
C MET A 61 -14.83 -24.11 -4.41
N LYS A 62 -15.37 -23.86 -5.61
CA LYS A 62 -15.01 -22.68 -6.41
C LYS A 62 -15.37 -21.37 -5.72
N LYS A 63 -16.57 -21.28 -5.13
CA LYS A 63 -16.99 -20.10 -4.35
C LYS A 63 -16.10 -19.89 -3.13
N LEU A 64 -15.78 -20.96 -2.39
CA LEU A 64 -14.86 -20.89 -1.25
C LEU A 64 -13.47 -20.41 -1.68
N LEU A 65 -12.93 -20.94 -2.77
CA LEU A 65 -11.62 -20.54 -3.29
C LEU A 65 -11.59 -19.05 -3.66
N ILE A 66 -12.63 -18.55 -4.35
CA ILE A 66 -12.75 -17.14 -4.72
C ILE A 66 -12.85 -16.25 -3.47
N THR A 67 -13.64 -16.66 -2.46
CA THR A 67 -13.76 -15.91 -1.20
C THR A 67 -12.45 -15.89 -0.41
N VAL A 68 -11.73 -17.02 -0.35
CA VAL A 68 -10.42 -17.10 0.33
C VAL A 68 -9.37 -16.28 -0.41
N MET A 69 -9.36 -16.29 -1.75
CA MET A 69 -8.49 -15.42 -2.54
C MET A 69 -8.82 -13.94 -2.34
N GLY A 70 -10.11 -13.58 -2.28
CA GLY A 70 -10.53 -12.20 -1.98
C GLY A 70 -10.13 -11.73 -0.58
N LEU A 71 -10.22 -12.60 0.43
CA LEU A 71 -9.79 -12.32 1.81
C LEU A 71 -8.26 -12.26 1.96
N ALA A 72 -7.52 -13.09 1.23
CA ALA A 72 -6.05 -13.04 1.22
C ALA A 72 -5.52 -11.75 0.59
N ILE A 73 -6.25 -11.17 -0.37
CA ILE A 73 -5.92 -9.87 -0.96
C ILE A 73 -6.34 -8.71 -0.04
N ALA A 74 -7.43 -8.85 0.70
CA ALA A 74 -7.93 -7.81 1.63
C ALA A 74 -7.20 -7.77 2.99
N GLY A 75 -6.31 -8.73 3.27
CA GLY A 75 -5.60 -8.88 4.54
C GLY A 75 -4.18 -8.33 4.56
N VAL A 76 -3.75 -7.61 3.52
CA VAL A 76 -2.52 -6.80 3.61
C VAL A 76 -2.86 -5.66 4.57
N ALA A 77 -2.66 -5.88 5.86
CA ALA A 77 -2.59 -4.79 6.81
C ALA A 77 -1.55 -3.83 6.23
N SER A 78 -1.98 -2.62 5.86
CA SER A 78 -1.05 -1.56 5.48
C SER A 78 -0.05 -1.45 6.62
N ALA A 79 1.23 -1.66 6.34
CA ALA A 79 2.26 -1.38 7.32
C ALA A 79 2.12 0.09 7.73
N ASP A 80 2.29 0.38 9.02
CA ASP A 80 2.20 1.74 9.52
C ASP A 80 3.34 2.57 8.94
N ASN A 81 3.03 3.79 8.48
CA ASN A 81 4.05 4.76 8.07
C ASN A 81 4.95 5.08 9.27
N MET A 82 6.24 4.84 9.10
CA MET A 82 7.26 5.03 10.15
C MET A 82 7.73 6.50 10.22
N VAL A 83 7.46 7.29 9.19
CA VAL A 83 7.83 8.71 9.07
C VAL A 83 6.84 9.56 9.86
N VAL A 84 7.38 10.44 10.71
CA VAL A 84 6.58 11.42 11.43
C VAL A 84 6.61 12.74 10.67
N ASN A 85 5.44 13.33 10.43
CA ASN A 85 5.32 14.59 9.68
C ASN A 85 5.89 14.48 8.24
N GLY A 86 5.59 13.37 7.56
CA GLY A 86 6.02 13.13 6.18
C GLY A 86 5.35 14.01 5.12
N SER A 87 4.15 14.52 5.43
CA SER A 87 3.41 15.50 4.61
C SER A 87 3.65 16.95 5.01
N PHE A 88 4.54 17.21 5.97
CA PHE A 88 4.94 18.56 6.40
C PHE A 88 3.82 19.47 6.95
N GLU A 89 2.60 18.96 7.17
CA GLU A 89 1.43 19.73 7.63
C GLU A 89 1.53 20.32 9.04
N GLN A 90 2.53 19.94 9.83
CA GLN A 90 2.69 20.49 11.18
C GLN A 90 3.12 21.96 11.15
N THR A 91 2.29 22.82 11.76
CA THR A 91 2.60 24.25 11.91
C THR A 91 3.89 24.48 12.68
N PHE A 92 4.76 25.35 12.15
CA PHE A 92 6.01 25.74 12.81
C PHE A 92 6.39 27.19 12.51
N SER A 93 7.31 27.75 13.29
CA SER A 93 7.87 29.09 13.07
C SER A 93 9.35 28.99 12.76
N ASP A 94 9.82 29.83 11.83
CA ASP A 94 11.25 29.91 11.48
C ASP A 94 12.10 30.71 12.49
N GLY A 95 11.46 31.31 13.50
CA GLY A 95 12.12 32.17 14.49
C GLY A 95 12.51 33.57 13.96
N VAL A 96 12.22 33.89 12.70
CA VAL A 96 12.57 35.16 12.01
C VAL A 96 11.31 35.91 11.54
N ASN A 97 10.16 35.61 12.16
CA ASN A 97 8.83 36.21 11.94
C ASN A 97 7.97 35.57 10.85
N THR A 98 8.31 34.38 10.35
CA THR A 98 7.38 33.60 9.53
C THR A 98 6.86 32.40 10.32
N VAL A 99 5.59 32.09 10.09
CA VAL A 99 4.90 30.91 10.62
C VAL A 99 4.32 30.21 9.41
N ASP A 100 4.69 28.96 9.22
CA ASP A 100 3.98 28.12 8.28
C ASP A 100 2.80 27.49 9.01
N SER A 101 1.59 27.80 8.56
CA SER A 101 0.34 27.41 9.22
C SER A 101 -0.65 26.78 8.26
N ALA A 102 -0.16 26.24 7.13
CA ALA A 102 -0.98 25.71 6.03
C ALA A 102 -2.02 26.71 5.48
N ILE A 103 -1.87 28.01 5.75
CA ILE A 103 -2.72 29.06 5.18
C ILE A 103 -2.18 29.39 3.80
N ASP A 104 -3.06 29.67 2.84
CA ASP A 104 -2.69 30.05 1.47
C ASP A 104 -1.54 31.06 1.44
N GLY A 105 -0.38 30.61 0.94
CA GLY A 105 0.80 31.45 0.74
C GLY A 105 1.66 31.63 2.00
N SER A 106 1.39 30.91 3.09
CA SER A 106 2.35 30.79 4.17
C SER A 106 3.60 30.07 3.69
N PHE A 107 4.73 30.48 4.26
CA PHE A 107 6.00 29.77 4.12
C PHE A 107 6.80 29.95 5.41
N ALA A 108 7.67 29.00 5.69
CA ALA A 108 8.68 29.14 6.74
C ALA A 108 9.97 28.46 6.31
N TYR A 109 11.09 29.05 6.70
CA TYR A 109 12.39 28.42 6.48
C TYR A 109 12.54 27.21 7.40
N GLY A 110 12.75 26.04 6.80
CA GLY A 110 13.22 24.86 7.51
C GLY A 110 14.64 25.10 8.03
N SER A 111 15.49 25.72 7.20
CA SER A 111 16.77 26.28 7.62
C SER A 111 17.13 27.51 6.79
N ASN A 112 17.77 28.51 7.40
CA ASN A 112 18.16 29.79 6.78
C ASN A 112 19.67 30.04 6.88
N GLY A 113 20.46 29.18 6.23
CA GLY A 113 21.90 29.42 6.00
C GLY A 113 22.83 29.42 7.22
N GLY A 114 22.33 29.19 8.44
CA GLY A 114 23.17 29.18 9.64
C GLY A 114 22.50 28.68 10.93
N GLY A 115 21.36 27.99 10.85
CA GLY A 115 20.53 27.66 12.00
C GLY A 115 20.00 26.22 12.02
N ALA A 116 19.46 25.84 13.19
CA ALA A 116 18.79 24.57 13.44
C ALA A 116 17.61 24.36 12.48
N ASN A 117 17.30 23.08 12.19
CA ASN A 117 16.09 22.77 11.43
C ASN A 117 14.85 23.10 12.25
N ASN A 118 13.94 23.88 11.67
CA ASN A 118 12.69 24.28 12.31
C ASN A 118 11.53 23.35 11.97
N ILE A 119 11.70 22.43 11.02
CA ILE A 119 10.65 21.50 10.61
C ILE A 119 10.43 20.47 11.73
N PRO A 120 9.20 20.37 12.28
CA PRO A 120 8.90 19.42 13.34
C PRO A 120 9.24 17.99 12.94
N SER A 121 9.92 17.27 13.84
CA SER A 121 10.36 15.87 13.70
C SER A 121 11.43 15.59 12.65
N TRP A 122 11.93 16.61 11.94
CA TRP A 122 13.03 16.46 10.99
C TRP A 122 14.30 17.10 11.55
N GLY A 123 15.43 16.44 11.39
CA GLY A 123 16.74 17.08 11.40
C GLY A 123 17.03 17.74 10.06
N GLY A 124 18.01 18.63 10.03
CA GLY A 124 18.38 19.34 8.80
C GLY A 124 19.86 19.60 8.72
N ASP A 125 20.35 19.58 7.48
CA ASP A 125 21.69 20.03 7.14
C ASP A 125 21.59 21.48 6.63
N GLN A 126 22.53 22.33 7.07
CA GLN A 126 22.53 23.80 7.06
C GLN A 126 22.19 24.51 5.73
N ASN A 127 20.99 24.37 5.17
CA ASN A 127 20.72 24.79 3.80
C ASN A 127 19.38 25.52 3.69
N TRP A 128 19.23 26.34 2.64
CA TRP A 128 18.15 27.32 2.40
C TRP A 128 16.82 26.67 1.96
N GLY A 129 16.44 25.58 2.63
CA GLY A 129 15.17 24.89 2.41
C GLY A 129 14.02 25.55 3.15
N PHE A 130 12.83 25.48 2.57
CA PHE A 130 11.62 26.07 3.16
C PHE A 130 10.39 25.19 2.92
N ALA A 131 9.51 25.21 3.91
CA ALA A 131 8.15 24.69 3.80
C ALA A 131 7.25 25.82 3.26
N LYS A 132 6.26 25.47 2.44
CA LYS A 132 5.30 26.44 1.90
C LYS A 132 3.96 25.80 1.57
N ASN A 133 2.91 26.62 1.58
CA ASN A 133 1.66 26.30 0.92
C ASN A 133 1.62 26.83 -0.54
N PRO A 134 1.53 25.95 -1.57
CA PRO A 134 1.51 26.35 -2.97
C PRO A 134 0.18 26.93 -3.46
N ASP A 135 -0.93 26.77 -2.72
CA ASP A 135 -2.28 27.20 -3.13
C ASP A 135 -2.49 28.72 -3.00
N GLY A 136 -1.52 29.44 -2.43
CA GLY A 136 -1.60 30.88 -2.23
C GLY A 136 -0.92 31.76 -3.27
N LEU A 137 -1.43 32.99 -3.39
CA LEU A 137 -0.86 34.05 -4.23
C LEU A 137 0.47 34.60 -3.70
N ALA A 138 0.87 34.27 -2.47
CA ALA A 138 2.12 34.75 -1.89
C ALA A 138 3.29 33.95 -2.46
N ASN A 139 3.76 34.38 -3.61
CA ASN A 139 4.91 33.82 -4.28
C ASN A 139 6.17 34.33 -3.57
N HIS A 140 6.58 33.68 -2.49
CA HIS A 140 7.87 33.97 -1.89
C HIS A 140 8.95 33.64 -2.93
N PHE A 141 9.62 34.69 -3.41
CA PHE A 141 10.59 34.73 -4.51
C PHE A 141 10.09 34.60 -5.97
N GLY A 142 8.79 34.45 -6.25
CA GLY A 142 8.33 34.46 -7.65
C GLY A 142 8.56 33.16 -8.44
N PHE A 143 9.00 32.08 -7.78
CA PHE A 143 9.54 30.87 -8.43
C PHE A 143 8.65 29.62 -8.30
N THR A 144 7.37 29.78 -7.97
CA THR A 144 6.38 28.69 -7.94
C THR A 144 5.59 28.53 -9.24
N SER A 145 5.96 29.24 -10.31
CA SER A 145 5.22 29.17 -11.58
C SER A 145 5.09 27.71 -12.02
N GLY A 146 3.86 27.20 -12.03
CA GLY A 146 3.53 25.82 -12.39
C GLY A 146 3.12 24.91 -11.23
N MET A 147 3.42 25.25 -9.96
CA MET A 147 2.99 24.43 -8.81
C MET A 147 1.68 24.99 -8.27
N THR A 148 0.59 24.26 -8.47
CA THR A 148 -0.77 24.72 -8.12
C THR A 148 -1.39 24.00 -6.93
N ALA A 149 -0.70 22.99 -6.38
CA ALA A 149 -1.13 22.19 -5.23
C ALA A 149 0.06 21.40 -4.66
N ALA A 150 -0.03 21.05 -3.38
CA ALA A 150 0.79 20.01 -2.74
C ALA A 150 0.38 18.62 -3.25
N SER A 151 1.21 17.59 -3.06
CA SER A 151 0.81 16.22 -3.44
C SER A 151 -0.05 15.58 -2.35
N ASP A 152 0.19 15.95 -1.09
CA ASP A 152 -0.64 15.67 0.07
C ASP A 152 -0.84 16.95 0.89
N GLY A 153 -2.01 17.09 1.52
CA GLY A 153 -2.31 18.26 2.33
C GLY A 153 -2.15 19.60 1.59
N ASN A 154 -1.41 20.53 2.20
CA ASN A 154 -1.19 21.88 1.72
C ASN A 154 0.28 22.29 1.76
N ILE A 155 1.18 21.61 2.48
CA ILE A 155 2.55 22.06 2.71
C ILE A 155 3.53 21.16 1.96
N VAL A 156 4.46 21.78 1.24
CA VAL A 156 5.56 21.09 0.56
C VAL A 156 6.89 21.59 1.07
N TYR A 157 7.93 20.76 1.03
CA TYR A 157 9.27 21.15 1.42
C TYR A 157 10.24 21.14 0.24
N GLY A 158 11.07 22.17 0.09
CA GLY A 158 12.05 22.17 -0.99
C GLY A 158 12.92 23.41 -1.08
N ALA A 159 13.50 23.61 -2.27
CA ALA A 159 14.36 24.75 -2.58
C ALA A 159 13.90 25.43 -3.89
N GLY A 160 13.27 26.59 -3.78
CA GLY A 160 12.73 27.34 -4.93
C GLY A 160 13.71 28.22 -5.72
N HIS A 161 15.03 28.05 -5.61
CA HIS A 161 16.00 28.88 -6.34
C HIS A 161 17.23 28.06 -6.78
N THR A 162 17.88 28.44 -7.89
CA THR A 162 19.07 27.73 -8.45
C THR A 162 20.23 27.65 -7.47
N ALA A 163 20.43 28.69 -6.65
CA ALA A 163 21.47 28.74 -5.63
C ALA A 163 21.04 28.15 -4.27
N HIS A 164 19.77 27.77 -4.13
CA HIS A 164 19.26 27.18 -2.89
C HIS A 164 19.27 25.67 -3.00
N TYR A 165 19.57 25.05 -1.88
CA TYR A 165 19.53 23.62 -1.67
C TYR A 165 18.90 23.36 -0.32
N PHE A 166 18.32 22.19 -0.15
CA PHE A 166 17.77 21.71 1.11
C PHE A 166 18.42 20.37 1.45
N GLY A 167 18.48 20.07 2.75
CA GLY A 167 18.81 18.75 3.26
C GLY A 167 18.04 18.52 4.55
N ILE A 168 17.22 17.49 4.57
CA ILE A 168 16.45 17.07 5.75
C ILE A 168 16.65 15.60 6.00
N TRP A 169 16.55 15.21 7.27
CA TRP A 169 16.70 13.83 7.66
C TRP A 169 15.81 13.48 8.84
N GLN A 170 15.42 12.22 8.93
CA GLN A 170 14.69 11.71 10.08
C GLN A 170 15.20 10.32 10.43
N ASN A 171 15.50 10.12 11.71
CA ASN A 171 15.74 8.79 12.25
C ASN A 171 14.39 8.21 12.65
N VAL A 172 13.99 7.11 12.02
CA VAL A 172 12.79 6.37 12.34
C VAL A 172 13.15 5.05 13.02
N THR A 173 12.30 4.64 13.95
CA THR A 173 12.45 3.37 14.66
C THR A 173 11.57 2.34 13.99
N ALA A 174 12.12 1.16 13.67
CA ALA A 174 11.29 0.14 13.07
C ALA A 174 10.35 -0.54 14.06
N ASN A 175 9.09 -0.72 13.63
CA ASN A 175 8.07 -1.56 14.24
C ASN A 175 7.83 -1.34 15.76
N GLY A 176 8.04 -0.12 16.27
CA GLY A 176 7.81 0.23 17.68
C GLY A 176 8.68 -0.54 18.70
N SER A 177 9.53 -1.47 18.25
CA SER A 177 10.36 -2.34 19.07
C SER A 177 11.73 -1.75 19.40
N GLY A 178 12.11 -0.64 18.75
CA GLY A 178 13.41 -0.01 18.97
C GLY A 178 14.52 -0.47 18.04
N THR A 179 14.26 -1.46 17.16
CA THR A 179 15.28 -2.08 16.30
C THR A 179 14.74 -2.35 14.91
N ALA A 180 15.51 -1.93 13.89
CA ALA A 180 15.30 -2.31 12.50
C ALA A 180 15.47 -3.82 12.36
N ASP A 181 14.47 -4.48 11.79
CA ASP A 181 14.56 -5.89 11.45
C ASP A 181 15.41 -6.04 10.18
N GLY A 182 16.58 -6.63 10.33
CA GLY A 182 17.51 -6.92 9.24
C GLY A 182 17.01 -7.95 8.24
N THR A 183 15.85 -8.57 8.45
CA THR A 183 15.26 -9.54 7.50
C THR A 183 14.12 -8.95 6.67
N LEU A 184 13.72 -7.72 6.92
CA LEU A 184 12.64 -7.07 6.18
C LEU A 184 13.18 -6.21 5.03
N ASP A 185 12.40 -6.17 3.96
CA ASP A 185 12.52 -5.13 2.96
C ASP A 185 11.80 -3.88 3.48
N TYR A 186 12.27 -2.71 3.06
CA TYR A 186 11.66 -1.43 3.40
C TYR A 186 11.48 -0.63 2.12
N THR A 187 10.36 0.07 2.04
CA THR A 187 10.02 0.92 0.89
C THR A 187 9.85 2.35 1.39
N LEU A 188 10.73 3.23 0.91
CA LEU A 188 10.58 4.69 1.02
C LEU A 188 9.80 5.17 -0.19
N SER A 189 8.69 5.86 0.03
CA SER A 189 7.94 6.55 -1.01
C SER A 189 7.79 8.02 -0.70
N PHE A 190 7.80 8.85 -1.72
CA PHE A 190 7.51 10.28 -1.62
C PHE A 190 7.13 10.82 -2.99
N ASP A 191 6.48 11.97 -3.03
CA ASP A 191 6.22 12.68 -4.27
C ASP A 191 7.30 13.74 -4.50
N ALA A 192 7.83 13.79 -5.72
CA ALA A 192 8.82 14.76 -6.15
C ALA A 192 8.22 15.72 -7.17
N TYR A 193 8.54 17.00 -7.04
CA TYR A 193 8.19 18.01 -8.03
C TYR A 193 9.45 18.74 -8.48
N GLN A 194 9.54 19.00 -9.79
CA GLN A 194 10.55 19.88 -10.37
C GLN A 194 9.86 21.04 -11.10
N SER A 195 10.21 22.28 -10.77
CA SER A 195 9.71 23.44 -11.54
C SER A 195 10.45 23.59 -12.87
N SER A 196 9.71 23.85 -13.95
CA SER A 196 10.27 24.20 -15.26
C SER A 196 10.87 25.61 -15.30
N THR A 197 10.48 26.48 -14.35
CA THR A 197 10.89 27.89 -14.36
C THR A 197 12.31 28.12 -13.88
N ILE A 198 12.92 27.09 -13.29
CA ILE A 198 14.29 27.13 -12.80
C ILE A 198 15.18 26.40 -13.82
N ALA A 199 15.79 27.20 -14.71
CA ALA A 199 16.61 26.66 -15.79
C ALA A 199 17.95 26.10 -15.26
N GLY A 200 18.07 24.78 -15.25
CA GLY A 200 19.30 24.05 -14.95
C GLY A 200 19.64 23.97 -13.46
N GLY A 201 20.36 22.90 -13.09
CA GLY A 201 20.86 22.70 -11.73
C GLY A 201 19.85 22.10 -10.74
N ALA A 202 18.64 21.74 -11.17
CA ALA A 202 17.71 20.96 -10.36
C ALA A 202 18.29 19.57 -10.09
N TRP A 203 18.32 19.16 -8.83
CA TRP A 203 18.68 17.80 -8.43
C TRP A 203 17.93 17.39 -7.16
N LEU A 204 17.75 16.08 -6.98
CA LEU A 204 17.12 15.47 -5.83
C LEU A 204 17.82 14.15 -5.52
N VAL A 205 18.25 13.95 -4.29
CA VAL A 205 18.89 12.75 -3.80
C VAL A 205 18.10 12.29 -2.59
N ALA A 206 17.66 11.03 -2.62
CA ALA A 206 17.14 10.33 -1.46
C ALA A 206 18.15 9.26 -1.06
N THR A 207 18.41 9.14 0.23
CA THR A 207 19.31 8.12 0.78
C THR A 207 18.65 7.51 2.00
N ILE A 208 18.79 6.20 2.12
CA ILE A 208 18.34 5.47 3.30
C ILE A 208 19.57 4.83 3.90
N GLN A 209 19.74 5.03 5.20
CA GLN A 209 20.90 4.57 5.94
C GLN A 209 20.43 3.80 7.16
N MET A 210 21.08 2.69 7.43
CA MET A 210 20.81 1.89 8.61
C MET A 210 21.87 2.25 9.68
N LEU A 211 21.41 2.64 10.87
CA LEU A 211 22.26 3.14 11.96
C LEU A 211 22.46 2.06 13.04
N ASP A 212 23.71 1.80 13.39
CA ASP A 212 24.11 0.79 14.39
C ASP A 212 23.88 1.20 15.86
N GLY A 213 23.24 2.35 16.11
CA GLY A 213 22.99 2.90 17.44
C GLY A 213 24.20 3.57 18.12
N VAL A 214 25.41 3.41 17.59
CA VAL A 214 26.64 4.10 18.05
C VAL A 214 26.97 5.31 17.13
N GLY A 215 26.11 5.57 16.13
CA GLY A 215 26.31 6.63 15.15
C GLY A 215 27.22 6.20 14.00
N GLY A 216 27.54 4.91 13.88
CA GLY A 216 28.20 4.35 12.71
C GLY A 216 27.21 4.16 11.57
N TYR A 217 27.59 4.65 10.39
CA TYR A 217 26.92 4.31 9.13
C TYR A 217 27.51 2.99 8.63
N MET A 218 26.73 1.91 8.66
CA MET A 218 27.23 0.60 8.22
C MET A 218 26.74 0.20 6.84
N GLU A 219 25.64 0.78 6.35
CA GLU A 219 25.16 0.54 5.00
C GLU A 219 24.45 1.78 4.47
N ALA A 220 24.96 2.34 3.37
CA ALA A 220 24.33 3.44 2.65
C ALA A 220 23.84 2.89 1.32
N SER A 221 22.57 2.48 1.26
CA SER A 221 21.93 2.30 -0.04
C SER A 221 21.56 3.67 -0.57
N MET A 222 22.34 4.14 -1.55
CA MET A 222 22.10 5.41 -2.21
C MET A 222 21.15 5.19 -3.38
N GLY A 223 19.85 5.33 -3.13
CA GLY A 223 18.84 5.53 -4.17
C GLY A 223 18.93 6.96 -4.74
N ALA A 224 20.07 7.31 -5.35
CA ALA A 224 20.21 8.63 -5.97
C ALA A 224 19.31 8.72 -7.22
N ILE A 225 18.27 9.56 -7.16
CA ILE A 225 17.62 10.06 -8.37
C ILE A 225 18.55 11.12 -8.97
N GLY A 226 19.65 10.66 -9.59
CA GLY A 226 20.63 11.53 -10.23
C GLY A 226 19.94 12.40 -11.28
N THR A 227 19.86 13.71 -11.01
CA THR A 227 19.18 14.76 -11.79
C THR A 227 17.76 14.36 -12.25
N PRO A 228 16.71 15.07 -11.82
CA PRO A 228 15.34 14.88 -12.33
C PRO A 228 15.18 15.27 -13.81
N SER A 229 16.24 15.28 -14.63
CA SER A 229 16.17 15.40 -16.09
C SER A 229 15.24 14.38 -16.77
N GLY A 230 14.75 13.36 -16.04
CA GLY A 230 13.69 12.45 -16.48
C GLY A 230 12.31 12.68 -15.85
N LEU A 231 12.18 13.50 -14.80
CA LEU A 231 10.88 13.86 -14.24
C LEU A 231 10.23 14.91 -15.15
N PRO A 232 8.95 14.72 -15.52
CA PRO A 232 8.15 15.79 -16.08
C PRO A 232 8.19 17.01 -15.18
N ALA A 233 8.62 18.15 -15.73
CA ALA A 233 8.56 19.40 -15.02
C ALA A 233 7.10 19.82 -14.79
N ASP A 234 6.88 20.59 -13.73
CA ASP A 234 5.60 21.12 -13.28
C ASP A 234 4.53 20.06 -12.97
N SER A 235 4.96 18.87 -12.55
CA SER A 235 4.09 17.79 -12.15
C SER A 235 4.68 17.03 -10.97
N TRP A 236 3.83 16.64 -10.02
CA TRP A 236 4.21 15.70 -8.96
C TRP A 236 4.44 14.32 -9.56
N GLN A 237 5.53 13.68 -9.17
CA GLN A 237 5.93 12.35 -9.61
C GLN A 237 6.16 11.46 -8.39
N PRO A 238 5.44 10.33 -8.27
CA PRO A 238 5.69 9.41 -7.19
C PRO A 238 7.06 8.77 -7.38
N VAL A 239 7.84 8.73 -6.31
CA VAL A 239 9.13 8.06 -6.20
C VAL A 239 8.97 6.93 -5.21
N GLU A 240 9.52 5.77 -5.57
CA GLU A 240 9.58 4.61 -4.69
C GLU A 240 11.00 4.03 -4.72
N LEU A 241 11.57 3.83 -3.52
CA LEU A 241 12.88 3.26 -3.30
C LEU A 241 12.73 2.08 -2.34
N THR A 242 12.99 0.89 -2.84
CA THR A 242 13.00 -0.32 -2.01
C THR A 242 14.43 -0.71 -1.67
N PHE A 243 14.68 -1.04 -0.42
CA PHE A 243 15.95 -1.59 0.03
C PHE A 243 15.71 -2.79 0.95
N SER A 244 16.65 -3.73 0.90
CA SER A 244 16.71 -4.88 1.79
C SER A 244 17.81 -4.62 2.81
N ALA A 245 17.55 -4.85 4.08
CA ALA A 245 18.62 -4.91 5.06
C ALA A 245 19.38 -6.24 4.91
N ASP A 246 20.70 -6.22 5.05
CA ASP A 246 21.48 -7.46 5.07
C ASP A 246 21.16 -8.29 6.33
N ALA A 247 21.05 -9.60 6.15
CA ALA A 247 20.81 -10.53 7.25
C ALA A 247 21.94 -10.43 8.30
N GLY A 248 21.56 -10.18 9.56
CA GLY A 248 22.50 -9.96 10.67
C GLY A 248 22.68 -8.49 11.05
N PHE A 249 21.91 -7.58 10.45
CA PHE A 249 21.80 -6.20 10.91
C PHE A 249 20.85 -6.07 12.11
N ASP A 250 21.40 -5.67 13.26
CA ASP A 250 20.67 -5.37 14.51
C ASP A 250 20.75 -3.86 14.84
N GLY A 251 20.61 -2.99 13.84
CA GLY A 251 20.61 -1.54 14.11
C GLY A 251 19.32 -1.05 14.74
N SER A 252 19.44 0.06 15.46
CA SER A 252 18.32 0.63 16.23
C SER A 252 17.44 1.57 15.41
N GLN A 253 17.98 2.14 14.31
CA GLN A 253 17.32 3.21 13.58
C GLN A 253 17.57 3.13 12.08
N ILE A 254 16.59 3.62 11.32
CA ILE A 254 16.68 3.87 9.88
C ILE A 254 16.72 5.39 9.73
N GLN A 255 17.73 5.93 9.05
CA GLN A 255 17.79 7.34 8.71
C GLN A 255 17.37 7.53 7.26
N ILE A 256 16.33 8.33 7.07
CA ILE A 256 15.92 8.83 5.76
C ILE A 256 16.61 10.18 5.57
N PHE A 257 17.18 10.40 4.40
CA PHE A 257 17.87 11.63 4.06
C PHE A 257 17.41 12.10 2.68
N LEU A 258 16.82 13.30 2.63
CA LEU A 258 16.35 13.93 1.39
C LEU A 258 17.10 15.23 1.18
N GLN A 259 17.73 15.37 0.01
CA GLN A 259 18.42 16.58 -0.40
C GLN A 259 18.05 16.97 -1.82
N GLY A 260 17.91 18.26 -2.06
CA GLY A 260 17.67 18.74 -3.41
C GLY A 260 18.04 20.21 -3.58
N ALA A 261 18.06 20.66 -4.83
CA ALA A 261 18.30 22.05 -5.17
C ALA A 261 17.54 22.46 -6.43
N GLY A 262 17.50 23.77 -6.69
CA GLY A 262 17.17 24.28 -8.02
C GLY A 262 15.73 24.06 -8.47
N GLY A 263 14.77 24.26 -7.57
CA GLY A 263 13.33 24.16 -7.88
C GLY A 263 12.75 22.78 -7.65
N THR A 264 13.44 21.95 -6.85
CA THR A 264 12.93 20.65 -6.42
C THR A 264 12.18 20.78 -5.09
N TYR A 265 11.09 20.03 -5.00
CA TYR A 265 10.25 19.92 -3.83
C TYR A 265 9.90 18.46 -3.59
N VAL A 266 9.68 18.13 -2.32
CA VAL A 266 9.23 16.83 -1.85
C VAL A 266 7.99 17.02 -0.98
N ASP A 267 7.17 15.99 -0.98
CA ASP A 267 5.94 15.89 -0.18
C ASP A 267 5.56 14.41 0.01
N ASN A 268 4.63 14.13 0.92
CA ASN A 268 4.02 12.82 1.14
C ASN A 268 5.06 11.71 1.41
N VAL A 269 6.02 11.97 2.29
CA VAL A 269 7.09 11.02 2.62
C VAL A 269 6.57 9.90 3.53
N ASP A 270 6.77 8.66 3.09
CA ASP A 270 6.36 7.45 3.79
C ASP A 270 7.50 6.43 3.77
N LEU A 271 7.69 5.73 4.89
CA LEU A 271 8.57 4.57 4.98
C LEU A 271 7.78 3.44 5.61
N VAL A 272 7.70 2.32 4.89
CA VAL A 272 7.03 1.11 5.34
C VAL A 272 7.96 -0.09 5.30
N ALA A 273 7.85 -0.97 6.30
CA ALA A 273 8.44 -2.30 6.23
C ALA A 273 7.52 -3.24 5.43
N VAL A 274 8.08 -3.94 4.46
CA VAL A 274 7.39 -4.91 3.60
C VAL A 274 7.45 -6.28 4.28
N PRO A 275 6.32 -6.85 4.74
CA PRO A 275 6.33 -8.17 5.33
C PRO A 275 6.76 -9.22 4.32
N GLU A 276 7.58 -10.19 4.75
CA GLU A 276 7.97 -11.30 3.88
C GLU A 276 6.74 -11.99 3.26
N PRO A 277 6.74 -12.27 1.93
CA PRO A 277 5.63 -12.93 1.25
C PRO A 277 5.25 -14.28 1.88
N ALA A 278 6.21 -14.95 2.52
CA ALA A 278 6.03 -16.25 3.16
C ALA A 278 5.13 -16.16 4.40
N THR A 279 5.20 -15.06 5.17
CA THR A 279 4.40 -14.88 6.38
C THR A 279 2.92 -14.76 6.03
N LEU A 280 2.59 -14.04 4.96
CA LEU A 280 1.22 -13.96 4.43
C LEU A 280 0.73 -15.31 3.91
N GLY A 281 1.59 -16.05 3.21
CA GLY A 281 1.32 -17.42 2.79
C GLY A 281 1.02 -18.34 3.97
N LEU A 282 1.79 -18.25 5.05
CA LEU A 282 1.62 -19.05 6.25
C LEU A 282 0.34 -18.68 7.01
N PHE A 283 -0.02 -17.39 7.13
CA PHE A 283 -1.30 -17.00 7.72
C PHE A 283 -2.49 -17.47 6.90
N GLY A 284 -2.40 -17.43 5.56
CA GLY A 284 -3.40 -18.02 4.68
C GLY A 284 -3.54 -19.53 4.88
N LEU A 285 -2.42 -20.24 5.07
CA LEU A 285 -2.38 -21.70 5.22
C LEU A 285 -2.80 -22.15 6.62
N LEU A 286 -2.39 -21.45 7.68
CA LEU A 286 -2.78 -21.73 9.06
C LEU A 286 -4.23 -21.31 9.32
N GLY A 287 -4.62 -20.09 8.95
CA GLY A 287 -6.00 -19.60 9.11
C GLY A 287 -6.99 -20.38 8.25
N GLY A 288 -6.68 -20.58 6.97
CA GLY A 288 -7.51 -21.37 6.05
C GLY A 288 -7.48 -22.87 6.33
N GLY A 289 -6.31 -23.42 6.68
CA GLY A 289 -6.12 -24.83 6.97
C GLY A 289 -6.82 -25.27 8.25
N MET A 290 -6.78 -24.46 9.32
CA MET A 290 -7.43 -24.79 10.59
C MET A 290 -8.96 -24.78 10.47
N LEU A 291 -9.54 -23.85 9.69
CA LEU A 291 -10.96 -23.85 9.33
C LEU A 291 -11.35 -25.08 8.48
N TRP A 292 -10.47 -25.50 7.56
CA TRP A 292 -10.69 -26.68 6.73
C TRP A 292 -10.64 -27.98 7.54
N ILE A 293 -9.69 -28.10 8.47
CA ILE A 293 -9.56 -29.24 9.41
C ILE A 293 -10.79 -29.30 10.31
N ARG A 294 -11.22 -28.18 10.91
CA ARG A 294 -12.41 -28.15 11.78
C ARG A 294 -13.64 -28.66 11.05
N LYS A 295 -13.87 -28.20 9.81
CA LYS A 295 -14.99 -28.67 8.98
C LYS A 295 -14.94 -30.18 8.65
N ARG A 296 -13.76 -30.80 8.63
CA ARG A 296 -13.62 -32.22 8.33
C ARG A 296 -13.75 -33.12 9.56
N PHE A 297 -13.49 -32.59 10.76
CA PHE A 297 -13.42 -33.36 12.00
C PHE A 297 -14.46 -32.98 13.06
N THR A 298 -15.36 -32.02 12.78
CA THR A 298 -16.63 -31.94 13.53
C THR A 298 -17.61 -32.94 12.91
N ILE A 299 -17.65 -34.14 13.50
CA ILE A 299 -18.73 -35.13 13.36
C ILE A 299 -19.72 -34.87 14.48
#